data_AF-A0A256WH47-F1
#
_entry.id   AF-A0A256WH47-F1
#
_cell.length_a   1.000
_cell.length_b   1.000
_cell.length_c   1.000
_cell.angle_alpha   90.00
_cell.angle_beta   90.00
_cell.angle_gamma   90.00
#
_symmetry.space_group_name_H-M   'P 1'
#
loop_
_entity.id
_entity.type
_entity.pdbx_description
1 polymer ?
#
loop_
_entity_poly.entity_id
_entity_poly.type
_entity_poly.pdbx_seq_one_letter_code
_entity_poly.pdbx_strand_id
1 'polypeptide(L)'
;MKESFSYRIRNDLKESQIDWKVMIAFIPIAFFTYLFHEFGHWTFGELLGNDMTLSLNNSAFQSGQFIRESDALWSAIGGPFFTIIQGLIFLLITWKTKSSIAYSTAFFAVFSRFFSIVFGGINMQDEARIALMLGINTYLIVAIVLTILFLILWKCTHIMKFKLKALGYYVVLGVFAVLIVIGINELIMIK
;
A
#
# COMPACT_ATOMS: atom_id res chain seq x y z
N MET A 1 -17.66 1.48 -39.07
CA MET A 1 -17.29 0.16 -38.51
C MET A 1 -16.99 0.35 -37.03
N LYS A 2 -17.87 -0.12 -36.12
CA LYS A 2 -17.65 0.03 -34.66
C LYS A 2 -16.48 -0.88 -34.28
N GLU A 3 -15.43 -0.32 -33.68
CA GLU A 3 -14.39 -1.13 -33.04
C GLU A 3 -15.04 -2.08 -32.03
N SER A 4 -14.60 -3.35 -32.03
CA SER A 4 -15.06 -4.30 -31.04
C SER A 4 -14.57 -3.88 -29.65
N PHE A 5 -15.37 -4.14 -28.63
CA PHE A 5 -15.02 -3.81 -27.24
C PHE A 5 -13.68 -4.45 -26.80
N SER A 6 -13.43 -5.69 -27.24
CA SER A 6 -12.17 -6.39 -26.98
C SER A 6 -10.95 -5.67 -27.57
N TYR A 7 -11.09 -5.10 -28.78
CA TYR A 7 -10.02 -4.35 -29.42
C TYR A 7 -9.65 -3.09 -28.61
N ARG A 8 -10.66 -2.39 -28.08
CA ARG A 8 -10.46 -1.20 -27.25
C ARG A 8 -9.72 -1.52 -25.95
N ILE A 9 -10.14 -2.56 -25.23
CA ILE A 9 -9.46 -3.00 -24.00
C ILE A 9 -8.00 -3.36 -24.31
N ARG A 10 -7.76 -4.13 -25.37
CA ARG A 10 -6.40 -4.54 -25.72
C ARG A 10 -5.51 -3.34 -26.04
N ASN A 11 -6.04 -2.36 -26.76
CA ASN A 11 -5.30 -1.13 -27.06
C ASN A 11 -5.04 -0.29 -25.80
N ASP A 12 -6.01 -0.20 -24.90
CA ASP A 12 -5.88 0.51 -23.63
C ASP A 12 -4.83 -0.12 -22.71
N LEU A 13 -4.81 -1.45 -22.59
CA LEU A 13 -3.80 -2.18 -21.83
C LEU A 13 -2.40 -1.93 -22.40
N LYS A 14 -2.28 -1.91 -23.74
CA LYS A 14 -1.02 -1.59 -24.42
C LYS A 14 -0.58 -0.15 -24.18
N GLU A 15 -1.49 0.82 -24.26
CA GLU A 15 -1.22 2.24 -23.93
C GLU A 15 -0.81 2.41 -22.47
N SER A 16 -1.39 1.61 -21.57
CA SER A 16 -1.09 1.62 -20.14
C SER A 16 0.10 0.74 -19.77
N GLN A 17 0.78 0.16 -20.76
CA GLN A 17 1.91 -0.76 -20.57
C GLN A 17 1.62 -1.89 -19.58
N ILE A 18 0.39 -2.41 -19.59
CA ILE A 18 -0.05 -3.57 -18.81
C ILE A 18 0.01 -4.79 -19.72
N ASP A 19 1.06 -5.59 -19.54
CA ASP A 19 1.15 -6.93 -20.13
C ASP A 19 0.86 -8.01 -19.08
N TRP A 20 0.95 -9.28 -19.48
CA TRP A 20 0.72 -10.40 -18.57
C TRP A 20 1.71 -10.45 -17.40
N LYS A 21 2.95 -9.96 -17.58
CA LYS A 21 3.96 -9.93 -16.51
C LYS A 21 3.55 -8.92 -15.46
N VAL A 22 3.09 -7.74 -15.87
CA VAL A 22 2.52 -6.74 -14.96
C VAL A 22 1.33 -7.32 -14.22
N MET A 23 0.37 -7.93 -14.92
CA MET A 23 -0.81 -8.53 -14.29
C MET A 23 -0.45 -9.56 -13.22
N ILE A 24 0.50 -10.45 -13.48
CA ILE A 24 0.93 -11.45 -12.50
C ILE A 24 1.74 -10.81 -11.37
N ALA A 25 2.57 -9.81 -11.66
CA ALA A 25 3.39 -9.13 -10.66
C ALA A 25 2.55 -8.41 -9.58
N PHE A 26 1.30 -8.05 -9.86
CA PHE A 26 0.42 -7.45 -8.85
C PHE A 26 0.25 -8.30 -7.60
N ILE A 27 0.24 -9.64 -7.73
CA ILE A 27 0.06 -10.56 -6.60
C ILE A 27 1.26 -10.42 -5.62
N PRO A 28 2.51 -10.71 -6.01
CA PRO A 28 3.64 -10.54 -5.11
C PRO A 28 3.87 -9.09 -4.68
N ILE A 29 3.51 -8.09 -5.49
CA ILE A 29 3.58 -6.67 -5.10
C ILE A 29 2.62 -6.37 -3.94
N ALA A 30 1.39 -6.92 -3.98
CA ALA A 30 0.44 -6.75 -2.89
C ALA A 30 0.99 -7.33 -1.59
N PHE A 31 1.44 -8.60 -1.62
CA PHE A 31 2.08 -9.25 -0.47
C PHE A 31 3.27 -8.47 0.05
N PHE A 32 4.17 -8.04 -0.83
CA PHE A 32 5.32 -7.23 -0.49
C PHE A 32 4.90 -5.92 0.19
N THR A 33 3.87 -5.24 -0.32
CA THR A 33 3.43 -3.95 0.23
C THR A 33 2.85 -4.09 1.63
N TYR A 34 2.00 -5.10 1.87
CA TYR A 34 1.47 -5.36 3.22
C TYR A 34 2.59 -5.77 4.17
N LEU A 35 3.46 -6.69 3.76
CA LEU A 35 4.57 -7.13 4.60
C LEU A 35 5.55 -6.00 4.90
N PHE A 36 5.84 -5.13 3.92
CA PHE A 36 6.75 -3.99 4.11
C PHE A 36 6.16 -2.92 5.04
N HIS A 37 4.84 -2.76 5.01
CA HIS A 37 4.11 -1.93 5.96
C HIS A 37 4.22 -2.50 7.38
N GLU A 38 3.84 -3.76 7.59
CA GLU A 38 3.93 -4.42 8.89
C GLU A 38 5.38 -4.51 9.40
N PHE A 39 6.34 -4.68 8.49
CA PHE A 39 7.75 -4.64 8.83
C PHE A 39 8.18 -3.28 9.39
N GLY A 40 7.55 -2.19 8.96
CA GLY A 40 7.78 -0.86 9.53
C GLY A 40 7.35 -0.77 10.99
N HIS A 41 6.16 -1.27 11.31
CA HIS A 41 5.66 -1.36 12.69
C HIS A 41 6.56 -2.22 13.57
N TRP A 42 6.95 -3.39 13.07
CA TRP A 42 7.86 -4.32 13.73
C TRP A 42 9.23 -3.67 13.99
N THR A 43 9.84 -3.04 12.97
CA THR A 43 11.17 -2.43 13.05
C THR A 43 11.24 -1.38 14.17
N PHE A 44 10.23 -0.50 14.24
CA PHE A 44 10.20 0.53 15.28
C PHE A 44 9.97 -0.07 16.67
N GLY A 45 9.13 -1.10 16.80
CA GLY A 45 8.92 -1.79 18.07
C GLY A 45 10.19 -2.46 18.59
N GLU A 46 10.90 -3.19 17.72
CA GLU A 46 12.15 -3.88 18.06
C GLU A 46 13.30 -2.94 18.38
N LEU A 47 13.46 -1.85 17.62
CA LEU A 47 14.51 -0.86 17.89
C LEU A 47 14.32 -0.17 19.26
N LEU A 48 13.10 -0.17 19.78
CA LEU A 48 12.78 0.33 21.13
C LEU A 48 12.90 -0.75 22.22
N GLY A 49 13.30 -1.96 21.84
CA GLY A 49 13.55 -3.10 22.73
C GLY A 49 12.33 -3.97 23.01
N ASN A 50 11.23 -3.80 22.27
CA ASN A 50 10.05 -4.65 22.42
C ASN A 50 10.20 -5.91 21.58
N ASP A 51 9.88 -7.07 22.15
CA ASP A 51 9.82 -8.33 21.40
C ASP A 51 8.56 -8.35 20.51
N MET A 52 8.77 -8.15 19.22
CA MET A 52 7.70 -8.00 18.23
C MET A 52 7.60 -9.24 17.35
N THR A 53 6.36 -9.62 17.05
CA THR A 53 6.03 -10.59 16.01
C THR A 53 5.54 -9.89 14.75
N LEU A 54 5.82 -10.52 13.61
CA LEU A 54 5.42 -10.06 12.29
C LEU A 54 4.57 -11.14 11.61
N SER A 55 3.42 -10.75 11.10
CA SER A 55 2.55 -11.57 10.27
C SER A 55 2.18 -10.83 8.98
N LEU A 56 1.40 -11.47 8.11
CA LEU A 56 1.02 -10.92 6.80
C LEU A 56 0.15 -9.66 6.87
N ASN A 57 -0.63 -9.50 7.95
CA ASN A 57 -1.60 -8.41 8.10
C ASN A 57 -1.60 -7.84 9.52
N ASN A 58 -0.55 -8.12 10.29
CA ASN A 58 -0.44 -7.62 11.65
C ASN A 58 1.01 -7.70 12.13
N SER A 59 1.36 -6.79 13.02
CA SER A 59 2.58 -6.79 13.78
C SER A 59 2.24 -6.39 15.22
N ALA A 60 2.65 -7.21 16.17
CA ALA A 60 2.25 -7.06 17.56
C ALA A 60 3.37 -7.49 18.50
N PHE A 61 3.45 -6.86 19.66
CA PHE A 61 4.34 -7.29 20.74
C PHE A 61 3.91 -8.65 21.29
N GLN A 62 4.87 -9.52 21.65
CA GLN A 62 4.60 -10.87 22.16
C GLN A 62 4.10 -10.85 23.63
N SER A 63 4.53 -9.87 24.41
CA SER A 63 4.34 -9.80 25.87
C SER A 63 2.95 -9.37 26.34
N GLY A 64 2.05 -8.97 25.43
CA GLY A 64 0.74 -8.43 25.78
C GLY A 64 0.69 -6.93 26.09
N GLN A 65 1.82 -6.26 26.32
CA GLN A 65 1.93 -4.79 26.40
C GLN A 65 3.31 -4.29 25.94
N PHE A 66 3.35 -3.08 25.35
CA PHE A 66 4.62 -2.37 25.09
C PHE A 66 5.33 -2.02 26.40
N ILE A 67 6.67 -1.96 26.36
CA ILE A 67 7.50 -1.57 27.53
C ILE A 67 7.17 -0.14 27.98
N ARG A 68 6.95 0.78 27.03
CA ARG A 68 6.49 2.15 27.28
C ARG A 68 5.32 2.49 26.37
N GLU A 69 4.39 3.31 26.85
CA GLU A 69 3.26 3.79 26.04
C GLU A 69 3.72 4.55 24.77
N SER A 70 4.84 5.29 24.87
CA SER A 70 5.43 5.97 23.71
C SER A 70 5.91 5.01 22.62
N ASP A 71 6.25 3.78 22.96
CA ASP A 71 6.74 2.79 21.99
C ASP A 71 5.60 2.31 21.09
N ALA A 72 4.36 2.32 21.60
CA ALA A 72 3.17 2.02 20.81
C ALA A 72 2.95 3.06 19.71
N LEU A 73 3.18 4.33 20.01
CA LEU A 73 3.10 5.43 19.05
C LEU A 73 4.16 5.28 17.96
N TRP A 74 5.42 5.04 18.35
CA TRP A 74 6.51 4.87 17.40
C TRP A 74 6.34 3.64 16.51
N SER A 75 5.90 2.52 17.08
CA SER A 75 5.55 1.34 16.31
C SER A 75 4.41 1.68 15.34
N ALA A 76 3.32 2.32 15.77
CA ALA A 76 2.23 2.73 14.88
C ALA A 76 2.69 3.66 13.73
N ILE A 77 3.63 4.58 13.97
CA ILE A 77 4.22 5.43 12.93
C ILE A 77 4.99 4.61 11.88
N GLY A 78 5.60 3.49 12.29
CA GLY A 78 6.44 2.65 11.44
C GLY A 78 5.78 2.20 10.13
N GLY A 79 4.52 1.73 10.17
CA GLY A 79 3.83 1.23 8.98
C GLY A 79 3.60 2.30 7.90
N PRO A 80 2.91 3.42 8.21
CA PRO A 80 2.75 4.54 7.28
C PRO A 80 4.10 5.11 6.80
N PHE A 81 5.09 5.20 7.69
CA PHE A 81 6.44 5.68 7.33
C PHE A 81 7.12 4.79 6.28
N PHE A 82 7.10 3.47 6.48
CA PHE A 82 7.66 2.51 5.50
C PHE A 82 6.87 2.52 4.19
N THR A 83 5.55 2.72 4.25
CA THR A 83 4.72 2.84 3.04
C THR A 83 5.11 4.06 2.20
N ILE A 84 5.39 5.20 2.85
CA ILE A 84 5.91 6.40 2.18
C ILE A 84 7.29 6.12 1.59
N ILE A 85 8.19 5.47 2.34
CA ILE A 85 9.53 5.09 1.83
C ILE A 85 9.40 4.19 0.60
N GLN A 86 8.54 3.18 0.62
CA GLN A 86 8.27 2.33 -0.55
C GLN A 86 7.83 3.20 -1.74
N GLY A 87 6.86 4.08 -1.54
CA GLY A 87 6.40 5.00 -2.57
C GLY A 87 7.53 5.85 -3.16
N LEU A 88 8.39 6.42 -2.32
CA LEU A 88 9.53 7.24 -2.75
C LEU A 88 10.58 6.43 -3.51
N ILE A 89 10.97 5.26 -3.01
CA ILE A 89 11.93 4.36 -3.68
C ILE A 89 11.40 4.00 -5.07
N PHE A 90 10.14 3.58 -5.16
CA PHE A 90 9.56 3.16 -6.43
C PHE A 90 9.22 4.32 -7.37
N LEU A 91 9.03 5.54 -6.86
CA LEU A 91 9.03 6.75 -7.67
C LEU A 91 10.41 6.97 -8.33
N LEU A 92 11.51 6.84 -7.58
CA LEU A 92 12.86 6.98 -8.13
C LEU A 92 13.15 5.89 -9.18
N ILE A 93 12.75 4.64 -8.91
CA ILE A 93 12.92 3.54 -9.88
C ILE A 93 12.06 3.78 -11.11
N THR A 94 10.81 4.22 -10.96
CA THR A 94 9.91 4.56 -12.08
C THR A 94 10.51 5.70 -12.92
N TRP A 95 11.08 6.71 -12.28
CA TRP A 95 11.75 7.81 -12.98
C TRP A 95 12.91 7.35 -13.84
N LYS A 96 13.76 6.45 -13.32
CA LYS A 96 14.94 5.94 -14.05
C LYS A 96 14.58 4.93 -15.13
N THR A 97 13.67 4.01 -14.84
CA THR A 97 13.44 2.82 -15.67
C THR A 97 12.20 2.93 -16.55
N LYS A 98 11.24 3.79 -16.18
CA LYS A 98 9.89 3.84 -16.78
C LYS A 98 9.22 2.46 -16.79
N SER A 99 9.47 1.66 -15.75
CA SER A 99 8.91 0.32 -15.61
C SER A 99 7.49 0.37 -15.05
N SER A 100 6.54 -0.28 -15.73
CA SER A 100 5.18 -0.49 -15.24
C SER A 100 5.13 -1.27 -13.93
N ILE A 101 6.08 -2.17 -13.68
CA ILE A 101 6.16 -2.92 -12.43
C ILE A 101 6.55 -1.96 -11.29
N ALA A 102 7.53 -1.09 -11.51
CA ALA A 102 7.91 -0.09 -10.51
C ALA A 102 6.76 0.89 -10.22
N TYR A 103 6.06 1.33 -11.27
CA TYR A 103 4.84 2.10 -11.13
C TYR A 103 3.78 1.34 -10.32
N SER A 104 3.58 0.04 -10.58
CA SER A 104 2.61 -0.81 -9.87
C SER A 104 2.90 -0.85 -8.36
N THR A 105 4.17 -0.94 -7.96
CA THR A 105 4.55 -0.94 -6.53
C THR A 105 4.33 0.41 -5.86
N ALA A 106 4.60 1.52 -6.56
CA ALA A 106 4.26 2.86 -6.05
C ALA A 106 2.74 3.07 -5.97
N PHE A 107 1.98 2.57 -6.95
CA PHE A 107 0.53 2.55 -6.94
C PHE A 107 -0.02 1.81 -5.73
N PHE A 108 0.54 0.63 -5.41
CA PHE A 108 0.09 -0.17 -4.27
C PHE A 108 0.28 0.51 -2.91
N ALA A 109 1.31 1.33 -2.75
CA ALA A 109 1.51 2.10 -1.51
C ALA A 109 0.33 3.04 -1.23
N VAL A 110 -0.23 3.66 -2.28
CA VAL A 110 -1.44 4.51 -2.17
C VAL A 110 -2.71 3.67 -2.09
N PHE A 111 -2.80 2.68 -2.97
CA PHE A 111 -3.99 1.86 -3.14
C PHE A 111 -4.35 1.08 -1.88
N SER A 112 -3.37 0.50 -1.18
CA SER A 112 -3.62 -0.24 0.07
C SER A 112 -4.22 0.63 1.17
N ARG A 113 -3.74 1.87 1.32
CA ARG A 113 -4.27 2.85 2.29
C ARG A 113 -5.68 3.29 1.93
N PHE A 114 -5.93 3.59 0.66
CA PHE A 114 -7.26 3.96 0.19
C PHE A 114 -8.26 2.79 0.30
N PHE A 115 -7.82 1.57 -0.03
CA PHE A 115 -8.61 0.35 0.11
C PHE A 115 -9.04 0.13 1.56
N SER A 116 -8.12 0.28 2.51
CA SER A 116 -8.41 0.20 3.95
C SER A 116 -9.47 1.24 4.38
N ILE A 117 -9.41 2.48 3.89
CA ILE A 117 -10.45 3.48 4.19
C ILE A 117 -11.81 3.10 3.61
N VAL A 118 -11.85 2.67 2.35
CA VAL A 118 -13.11 2.38 1.66
C VAL A 118 -13.82 1.17 2.25
N PHE A 119 -13.08 0.12 2.62
CA PHE A 119 -13.66 -1.16 3.05
C PHE A 119 -13.55 -1.42 4.56
N GLY A 120 -12.54 -0.90 5.24
CA GLY A 120 -12.35 -1.01 6.69
C GLY A 120 -12.77 0.23 7.48
N GLY A 121 -12.86 1.38 6.83
CA GLY A 121 -13.18 2.66 7.48
C GLY A 121 -11.97 3.33 8.11
N ILE A 122 -12.11 4.63 8.41
CA ILE A 122 -11.00 5.48 8.90
C ILE A 122 -10.47 5.01 10.25
N ASN A 123 -11.31 4.44 11.12
CA ASN A 123 -10.90 4.00 12.46
C ASN A 123 -9.94 2.80 12.43
N MET A 124 -9.85 2.07 11.31
CA MET A 124 -8.89 0.97 11.12
C MET A 124 -7.57 1.42 10.51
N GLN A 125 -7.37 2.72 10.27
CA GLN A 125 -6.11 3.27 9.78
C GLN A 125 -5.12 3.49 10.93
N ASP A 126 -3.85 3.15 10.67
CA ASP A 126 -2.74 3.44 11.59
C ASP A 126 -2.62 4.95 11.81
N GLU A 127 -2.84 5.74 10.77
CA GLU A 127 -2.83 7.20 10.80
C GLU A 127 -3.89 7.77 11.75
N ALA A 128 -5.09 7.18 11.79
CA ALA A 128 -6.13 7.57 12.73
C ALA A 128 -5.75 7.18 14.17
N ARG A 129 -5.14 6.00 14.35
CA ARG A 129 -4.64 5.54 15.65
C ARG A 129 -3.52 6.45 16.18
N ILE A 130 -2.57 6.83 15.33
CA ILE A 130 -1.50 7.79 15.65
C ILE A 130 -2.10 9.13 16.10
N ALA A 131 -3.07 9.65 15.36
CA ALA A 131 -3.73 10.91 15.70
C ALA A 131 -4.45 10.85 17.06
N LEU A 132 -5.12 9.74 17.36
CA LEU A 132 -5.75 9.51 18.66
C LEU A 132 -4.72 9.48 19.81
N MET A 133 -3.61 8.77 19.62
CA MET A 133 -2.52 8.71 20.63
C MET A 133 -1.89 10.09 20.90
N LEU A 134 -1.85 10.95 19.89
CA LEU A 134 -1.35 12.33 19.99
C LEU A 134 -2.39 13.32 20.52
N GLY A 135 -3.65 12.90 20.72
CA GLY A 135 -4.73 13.79 21.15
C GLY A 135 -5.12 14.85 20.12
N ILE A 136 -4.88 14.59 18.82
CA ILE A 136 -5.19 15.52 17.73
C ILE A 136 -6.36 14.99 16.88
N ASN A 137 -6.82 15.81 15.92
CA ASN A 137 -7.90 15.44 15.01
C ASN A 137 -7.51 14.21 14.17
N THR A 138 -8.35 13.16 14.19
CA THR A 138 -8.10 11.87 13.54
C THR A 138 -7.92 11.94 12.03
N TYR A 139 -8.51 12.94 11.38
CA TYR A 139 -8.41 13.13 9.94
C TYR A 139 -7.09 13.81 9.53
N LEU A 140 -6.38 14.47 10.44
CA LEU A 140 -5.21 15.28 10.10
C LEU A 140 -4.05 14.42 9.58
N ILE A 141 -3.67 13.37 10.34
CA ILE A 141 -2.55 12.50 9.94
C ILE A 141 -2.92 11.67 8.70
N VAL A 142 -4.17 11.18 8.64
CA VAL A 142 -4.71 10.49 7.46
C VAL A 142 -4.58 11.36 6.21
N ALA A 143 -5.02 12.62 6.28
CA ALA A 143 -4.95 13.56 5.17
C ALA A 143 -3.51 13.86 4.74
N ILE A 144 -2.58 14.01 5.69
CA ILE A 144 -1.16 14.26 5.40
C ILE A 144 -0.56 13.06 4.64
N VAL A 145 -0.71 11.84 5.18
CA VAL A 145 -0.12 10.64 4.58
C VAL A 145 -0.71 10.36 3.20
N LEU A 146 -2.04 10.43 3.05
CA LEU A 146 -2.69 10.25 1.76
C LEU A 146 -2.27 11.31 0.74
N THR A 147 -2.09 12.56 1.15
CA THR A 147 -1.62 13.63 0.26
C THR A 147 -0.21 13.33 -0.24
N ILE A 148 0.71 12.93 0.64
CA ILE A 148 2.07 12.57 0.27
C ILE A 148 2.06 11.41 -0.74
N LEU A 149 1.34 10.34 -0.41
CA LEU A 149 1.21 9.16 -1.26
C LEU A 149 0.55 9.49 -2.61
N PHE A 150 -0.48 10.33 -2.61
CA PHE A 150 -1.12 10.82 -3.83
C PHE A 150 -0.14 11.58 -4.72
N LEU A 151 0.66 12.51 -4.16
CA LEU A 151 1.66 13.25 -4.92
C LEU A 151 2.73 12.35 -5.53
N ILE A 152 3.14 11.29 -4.81
CA ILE A 152 4.06 10.26 -5.32
C ILE A 152 3.45 9.56 -6.54
N LEU A 153 2.23 9.02 -6.41
CA LEU A 153 1.56 8.32 -7.51
C LEU A 153 1.24 9.24 -8.69
N TRP A 154 0.85 10.48 -8.40
CA TRP A 154 0.64 11.51 -9.42
C TRP A 154 1.92 11.74 -10.22
N LYS A 155 3.06 11.90 -9.55
CA LYS A 155 4.36 12.06 -10.22
C LYS A 155 4.74 10.83 -11.04
N CYS A 156 4.55 9.62 -10.52
CA CYS A 156 4.73 8.37 -11.26
C CYS A 156 3.86 8.33 -12.53
N THR A 157 2.60 8.72 -12.42
CA THR A 157 1.63 8.73 -13.53
C THR A 157 2.07 9.70 -14.63
N HIS A 158 2.58 10.88 -14.24
CA HIS A 158 3.15 11.85 -15.18
C HIS A 158 4.43 11.36 -15.86
N ILE A 159 5.33 10.69 -15.12
CA ILE A 159 6.56 10.09 -15.69
C ILE A 159 6.20 9.04 -16.76
N MET A 160 5.21 8.20 -16.46
CA MET A 160 4.73 7.14 -17.36
C MET A 160 3.85 7.67 -18.50
N LYS A 161 3.40 8.92 -18.43
CA LYS A 161 2.45 9.55 -19.37
C LYS A 161 1.13 8.76 -19.48
N PHE A 162 0.72 8.14 -18.38
CA PHE A 162 -0.51 7.36 -18.34
C PHE A 162 -1.74 8.28 -18.30
N LYS A 163 -2.76 7.90 -19.06
CA LYS A 163 -4.08 8.57 -19.04
C LYS A 163 -4.87 8.08 -17.83
N LEU A 164 -5.89 8.84 -17.40
CA LEU A 164 -6.73 8.47 -16.25
C LEU A 164 -7.36 7.07 -16.37
N LYS A 165 -7.72 6.64 -17.59
CA LYS A 165 -8.24 5.28 -17.84
C LYS A 165 -7.27 4.17 -17.42
N ALA A 166 -5.95 4.40 -17.49
CA ALA A 166 -4.94 3.45 -17.03
C ALA A 166 -5.15 3.14 -15.54
N LEU A 167 -5.34 4.18 -14.72
CA LEU A 167 -5.58 4.04 -13.29
C LEU A 167 -6.75 3.10 -12.99
N GLY A 168 -7.82 3.14 -13.79
CA GLY A 168 -8.95 2.21 -13.66
C GLY A 168 -8.53 0.74 -13.81
N TYR A 169 -7.68 0.42 -14.78
CA TYR A 169 -7.15 -0.95 -14.95
C TYR A 169 -6.24 -1.36 -13.77
N TYR A 170 -5.37 -0.45 -13.31
CA TYR A 170 -4.54 -0.67 -12.13
C TYR A 170 -5.40 -0.91 -10.86
N VAL A 171 -6.49 -0.16 -10.69
CA VAL A 171 -7.44 -0.38 -9.58
C VAL A 171 -8.10 -1.75 -9.66
N VAL A 172 -8.58 -2.17 -10.83
CA VAL A 172 -9.18 -3.51 -10.98
C VAL A 172 -8.19 -4.61 -10.61
N LEU A 173 -6.97 -4.55 -11.16
CA LEU A 173 -5.91 -5.51 -10.82
C LEU A 173 -5.54 -5.45 -9.33
N GLY A 174 -5.50 -4.25 -8.76
CA GLY A 174 -5.24 -4.01 -7.34
C GLY A 174 -6.27 -4.70 -6.45
N VAL A 175 -7.56 -4.51 -6.75
CA VAL A 175 -8.66 -5.17 -6.00
C VAL A 175 -8.48 -6.69 -6.02
N PHE A 176 -8.27 -7.29 -7.20
CA PHE A 176 -8.06 -8.73 -7.29
C PHE A 176 -6.88 -9.21 -6.45
N ALA A 177 -5.75 -8.52 -6.50
CA ALA A 177 -4.57 -8.90 -5.75
C ALA A 177 -4.75 -8.72 -4.23
N VAL A 178 -5.41 -7.66 -3.77
CA VAL A 178 -5.74 -7.49 -2.33
C VAL A 178 -6.69 -8.58 -1.84
N LEU A 179 -7.71 -8.94 -2.62
CA LEU A 179 -8.62 -10.03 -2.26
C LEU A 179 -7.89 -11.37 -2.11
N ILE A 180 -6.86 -11.62 -2.94
CA ILE A 180 -6.00 -12.81 -2.81
C ILE A 180 -5.21 -12.75 -1.50
N VAL A 181 -4.62 -11.60 -1.14
CA VAL A 181 -3.90 -11.41 0.13
C VAL A 181 -4.82 -11.69 1.31
N ILE A 182 -6.03 -11.10 1.32
CA ILE A 182 -7.03 -11.32 2.37
C ILE A 182 -7.43 -12.79 2.45
N GLY A 183 -7.78 -13.41 1.33
CA GLY A 183 -8.19 -14.82 1.29
C GLY A 183 -7.10 -15.77 1.81
N ILE A 184 -5.83 -15.49 1.49
CA ILE A 184 -4.69 -16.27 2.02
C ILE A 184 -4.51 -16.04 3.52
N ASN A 185 -4.63 -14.79 3.98
CA ASN A 185 -4.53 -14.47 5.40
C ASN A 185 -5.59 -15.23 6.23
N GLU A 186 -6.85 -15.22 5.79
CA GLU A 186 -7.94 -15.96 6.43
C GLU A 186 -7.66 -17.48 6.48
N LEU A 187 -7.15 -18.06 5.39
CA LEU A 187 -6.79 -19.48 5.35
C LEU A 187 -5.67 -19.86 6.32
N ILE A 188 -4.74 -18.94 6.58
CA ILE A 188 -3.65 -19.14 7.55
C ILE A 188 -4.19 -19.05 8.97
N MET A 189 -5.09 -18.11 9.26
CA MET A 189 -5.66 -17.88 10.59
C MET A 189 -6.66 -18.95 11.05
N ILE A 190 -7.25 -19.71 10.13
CA ILE A 190 -8.17 -20.83 10.45
C ILE A 190 -7.41 -22.08 10.94
N LYS A 191 -6.08 -22.15 10.75
CA LYS A 191 -5.24 -23.25 11.25
C LYS A 191 -4.76 -22.99 12.67
#